data_AF-Q3BZ31-F1
#
_entry.id   AF-Q3BZ31-F1
#
_cell.length_a   1.000
_cell.length_b   1.000
_cell.length_c   1.000
_cell.angle_alpha   90.00
_cell.angle_beta   90.00
_cell.angle_gamma   90.00
#
_symmetry.space_group_name_H-M   'P 1'
#
loop_
_entity.id
_entity.type
_entity.pdbx_description
1 polymer ?
#
loop_
_entity_poly.entity_id
_entity_poly.type
_entity_poly.pdbx_seq_one_letter_code
_entity_poly.pdbx_strand_id
1 'polypeptide(L)'
;MLTFCPPAPLARTKRSTSSLGGIVRLGVIWIGSLAMCADCIGSGVDARANAGSRMLRPVPRLQDAPMTPTHSLTATRRLGRRLLLSALLAVAAPAALAQAPSDADINRLLAASRAQTMLDTMLPQIEALQQQQFAQLTAQRQLDPDQQAQLQRIQERTRQTVRKALSWSELRPMYVDIYKRSFSREDVLAMAEFYESSAGQSLLDKTPALTQNLMGAIQQRMLPLFADLQKDLEKIVNEPAPAKKP
;
A
#
# COMPACT_ATOMS: atom_id res chain seq x y z
N MET A 1 -13.96 6.14 -17.88
CA MET A 1 -12.90 5.20 -18.27
C MET A 1 -11.79 5.31 -17.26
N LEU A 2 -11.63 4.29 -16.40
CA LEU A 2 -10.56 4.23 -15.41
C LEU A 2 -9.26 3.87 -16.12
N THR A 3 -8.24 4.70 -15.95
CA THR A 3 -6.91 4.54 -16.55
C THR A 3 -6.24 3.30 -15.95
N PHE A 4 -6.30 2.18 -16.67
CA PHE A 4 -5.45 1.02 -16.45
C PHE A 4 -4.02 1.39 -16.89
N CYS A 5 -3.10 1.49 -15.93
CA CYS A 5 -1.69 1.61 -16.23
C CYS A 5 -1.18 0.25 -16.74
N PRO A 6 -0.66 0.12 -17.97
CA PRO A 6 -0.19 -1.17 -18.48
C PRO A 6 1.15 -1.55 -17.81
N PRO A 7 1.43 -2.85 -17.58
CA PRO A 7 2.73 -3.27 -17.07
C PRO A 7 3.81 -3.13 -18.16
N ALA A 8 4.94 -2.54 -17.78
CA ALA A 8 6.13 -2.44 -18.64
C ALA A 8 6.69 -3.83 -19.00
N PRO A 9 7.30 -4.00 -20.19
CA PRO A 9 7.82 -5.29 -20.63
C PRO A 9 9.09 -5.68 -19.87
N LEU A 10 9.09 -6.89 -19.33
CA LEU A 10 10.27 -7.50 -18.69
C LEU A 10 11.40 -7.68 -19.71
N ALA A 11 12.50 -6.96 -19.51
CA ALA A 11 13.74 -7.17 -20.23
C ALA A 11 14.31 -8.56 -19.87
N ARG A 12 14.44 -9.39 -20.91
CA ARG A 12 15.09 -10.71 -20.92
C ARG A 12 16.58 -10.54 -20.62
N THR A 13 17.03 -10.79 -19.40
CA THR A 13 18.45 -10.91 -19.08
C THR A 13 18.94 -12.34 -19.34
N LYS A 14 20.10 -12.42 -20.00
CA LYS A 14 20.74 -13.65 -20.48
C LYS A 14 21.06 -14.62 -19.33
N ARG A 15 20.74 -15.88 -19.61
CA ARG A 15 21.23 -17.09 -18.96
C ARG A 15 22.78 -17.09 -19.02
N SER A 16 23.45 -17.02 -17.88
CA SER A 16 24.86 -17.41 -17.74
C SER A 16 24.92 -18.62 -16.83
N THR A 17 25.43 -19.70 -17.38
CA THR A 17 25.63 -21.01 -16.76
C THR A 17 26.99 -21.04 -16.07
N SER A 18 27.01 -21.24 -14.76
CA SER A 18 28.17 -21.84 -14.09
C SER A 18 27.75 -22.47 -12.76
N SER A 19 27.72 -23.80 -12.81
CA SER A 19 27.82 -24.78 -11.73
C SER A 19 28.58 -24.29 -10.49
N LEU A 20 27.99 -24.43 -9.29
CA LEU A 20 28.47 -25.32 -8.22
C LEU A 20 27.61 -25.18 -6.94
N GLY A 21 27.18 -26.31 -6.38
CA GLY A 21 26.97 -26.50 -4.94
C GLY A 21 25.72 -25.88 -4.31
N GLY A 22 24.70 -26.72 -4.05
CA GLY A 22 23.53 -26.32 -3.26
C GLY A 22 23.87 -25.95 -1.82
N ILE A 23 23.06 -25.05 -1.25
CA ILE A 23 22.53 -25.10 0.12
C ILE A 23 21.36 -24.10 0.16
N VAL A 24 20.21 -24.62 0.54
CA VAL A 24 18.98 -23.89 0.86
C VAL A 24 19.25 -22.97 2.05
N ARG A 25 19.07 -21.65 1.91
CA ARG A 25 18.79 -20.77 3.05
C ARG A 25 18.25 -19.38 2.66
N LEU A 26 16.98 -19.19 3.02
CA LEU A 26 16.35 -18.00 3.61
C LEU A 26 16.71 -16.58 3.11
N GLY A 27 15.64 -15.83 2.82
CA GLY A 27 15.33 -14.68 3.66
C GLY A 27 15.69 -13.31 3.09
N VAL A 28 14.75 -12.75 2.34
CA VAL A 28 14.25 -11.37 2.46
C VAL A 28 15.14 -10.42 3.29
N ILE A 29 15.96 -9.65 2.59
CA ILE A 29 16.64 -8.47 3.12
C ILE A 29 15.64 -7.31 3.07
N TRP A 30 15.00 -7.03 4.21
CA TRP A 30 14.30 -5.77 4.46
C TRP A 30 15.35 -4.70 4.77
N ILE A 31 15.61 -3.80 3.83
CA ILE A 31 16.28 -2.52 4.09
C ILE A 31 15.19 -1.56 4.59
N GLY A 32 14.93 -1.62 5.91
CA GLY A 32 14.13 -0.66 6.64
C GLY A 32 15.05 0.26 7.44
N SER A 33 15.64 1.23 6.76
CA SER A 33 16.42 2.31 7.36
C SER A 33 15.45 3.34 7.93
N LEU A 34 15.25 3.33 9.26
CA LEU A 34 14.80 4.48 10.07
C LEU A 34 14.86 4.08 11.56
N ALA A 35 16.08 3.93 12.07
CA ALA A 35 16.35 3.98 13.50
C ALA A 35 16.94 5.36 13.82
N MET A 36 16.05 6.31 14.12
CA MET A 36 16.40 7.47 14.93
C MET A 36 16.24 7.06 16.40
N CYS A 37 17.17 7.51 17.24
CA CYS A 37 17.23 7.42 18.70
C CYS A 37 17.92 6.18 19.30
N ALA A 38 19.26 6.22 19.36
CA ALA A 38 20.03 5.88 20.56
C ALA A 38 21.52 6.22 20.38
N ASP A 39 21.84 7.50 20.13
CA ASP A 39 23.20 8.01 20.28
C ASP A 39 23.18 9.11 21.33
N CYS A 40 23.40 8.68 22.57
CA CYS A 40 23.77 9.48 23.72
C CYS A 40 24.07 8.48 24.83
N ILE A 41 25.33 8.04 24.95
CA ILE A 41 26.08 7.87 26.21
C ILE A 41 27.44 7.20 25.89
N GLY A 42 28.51 7.95 26.14
CA GLY A 42 29.92 7.49 26.23
C GLY A 42 30.69 7.59 24.91
N SER A 43 31.89 8.15 24.82
CA SER A 43 32.92 8.44 25.82
C SER A 43 34.02 9.29 25.13
N GLY A 44 34.76 10.11 25.86
CA GLY A 44 36.01 10.68 25.33
C GLY A 44 36.36 12.06 25.86
N VAL A 45 36.85 12.14 27.09
CA VAL A 45 37.56 13.31 27.62
C VAL A 45 39.02 12.92 27.80
N ASP A 46 39.91 13.56 27.04
CA ASP A 46 41.29 13.88 27.40
C ASP A 46 41.63 15.20 26.66
N ALA A 47 41.63 16.32 27.36
CA ALA A 47 42.81 16.97 27.96
C ALA A 47 43.32 18.16 27.13
N ARG A 48 43.06 19.39 27.59
CA ARG A 48 44.10 20.38 27.93
C ARG A 48 43.54 21.72 28.43
N ALA A 49 44.15 22.15 29.54
CA ALA A 49 44.47 23.52 29.95
C ALA A 49 43.33 24.50 30.25
N ASN A 50 43.15 24.82 31.53
CA ASN A 50 42.99 26.22 31.92
C ASN A 50 43.69 26.51 33.26
N ALA A 51 44.46 27.58 33.24
CA ALA A 51 45.11 28.22 34.38
C ALA A 51 44.11 29.11 35.14
N GLY A 52 44.44 29.44 36.39
CA GLY A 52 43.80 30.58 37.07
C GLY A 52 43.27 30.28 38.46
N SER A 53 44.20 30.25 39.42
CA SER A 53 44.11 30.91 40.72
C SER A 53 42.75 30.99 41.41
N ARG A 54 42.54 30.12 42.42
CA ARG A 54 41.83 30.55 43.63
C ARG A 54 42.30 29.78 44.86
N MET A 55 42.91 30.54 45.77
CA MET A 55 43.25 30.14 47.13
C MET A 55 41.99 29.72 47.91
N LEU A 56 42.09 28.65 48.71
CA LEU A 56 42.05 28.70 50.18
C LEU A 56 41.91 27.26 50.76
N ARG A 57 42.76 27.00 51.78
CA ARG A 57 42.93 25.86 52.72
C ARG A 57 41.61 25.32 53.36
N PRO A 58 41.58 24.20 54.14
CA PRO A 58 42.68 23.49 54.82
C PRO A 58 42.67 21.93 54.74
N VAL A 59 43.76 21.35 55.27
CA VAL A 59 44.13 19.93 55.38
C VAL A 59 43.39 19.21 56.54
N PRO A 60 43.13 17.90 56.42
CA PRO A 60 43.53 17.01 57.51
C PRO A 60 44.25 15.72 57.06
N ARG A 61 45.38 15.50 57.75
CA ARG A 61 46.09 14.28 58.16
C ARG A 61 46.08 12.99 57.30
N LEU A 62 47.31 12.56 56.99
CA LEU A 62 47.71 11.16 56.79
C LEU A 62 47.22 10.29 57.95
N GLN A 63 46.56 9.18 57.64
CA GLN A 63 46.52 8.00 58.50
C GLN A 63 46.42 6.75 57.61
N ASP A 64 47.54 6.02 57.58
CA ASP A 64 47.70 4.57 57.52
C ASP A 64 47.09 3.77 56.35
N ALA A 65 47.99 3.39 55.44
CA ALA A 65 47.81 2.19 54.65
C ALA A 65 47.91 0.95 55.56
N PRO A 66 47.14 -0.10 55.26
CA PRO A 66 47.79 -1.41 55.16
C PRO A 66 47.52 -2.09 53.83
N MET A 67 48.61 -2.57 53.23
CA MET A 67 48.61 -3.55 52.14
C MET A 67 47.96 -4.84 52.62
N THR A 68 46.90 -5.28 51.94
CA THR A 68 46.55 -6.69 51.86
C THR A 68 46.17 -7.03 50.41
N PRO A 69 46.80 -8.04 49.79
CA PRO A 69 46.30 -8.62 48.55
C PRO A 69 45.17 -9.59 48.90
N THR A 70 44.14 -9.74 48.05
CA THR A 70 43.55 -11.06 47.72
C THR A 70 42.23 -10.98 46.91
N HIS A 71 42.16 -11.84 45.89
CA HIS A 71 40.99 -12.46 45.25
C HIS A 71 40.07 -11.65 44.30
N SER A 72 40.62 -11.35 43.13
CA SER A 72 39.89 -11.14 41.87
C SER A 72 39.39 -12.47 41.25
N LEU A 73 38.39 -13.13 41.83
CA LEU A 73 37.76 -14.32 41.18
C LEU A 73 36.23 -14.38 41.24
N THR A 74 35.55 -13.46 41.93
CA THR A 74 34.07 -13.47 42.03
C THR A 74 33.37 -12.57 41.01
N ALA A 75 34.08 -11.61 40.42
CA ALA A 75 33.51 -10.66 39.45
C ALA A 75 33.21 -11.30 38.08
N THR A 76 34.03 -12.25 37.64
CA THR A 76 33.89 -12.96 36.35
C THR A 76 32.64 -13.85 36.31
N ARG A 77 32.25 -14.43 37.44
CA ARG A 77 31.08 -15.33 37.54
C ARG A 77 29.74 -14.59 37.45
N ARG A 78 29.67 -13.32 37.91
CA ARG A 78 28.47 -12.48 37.84
C ARG A 78 28.25 -11.90 36.44
N LEU A 79 29.32 -11.55 35.73
CA LEU A 79 29.24 -11.11 34.33
C LEU A 79 28.78 -12.25 33.41
N GLY A 80 29.33 -13.46 33.56
CA GLY A 80 28.92 -14.62 32.77
C GLY A 80 27.44 -14.98 32.95
N ARG A 81 26.91 -14.88 34.17
CA ARG A 81 25.48 -15.13 34.44
C ARG A 81 24.56 -14.06 33.84
N ARG A 82 24.98 -12.79 33.82
CA ARG A 82 24.21 -11.70 33.19
C ARG A 82 24.22 -11.82 31.67
N LEU A 83 25.37 -12.17 31.08
CA LEU A 83 25.50 -12.41 29.64
C LEU A 83 24.70 -13.64 29.18
N LEU A 84 24.66 -14.71 29.98
CA LEU A 84 23.81 -15.88 29.74
C LEU A 84 22.32 -15.55 29.84
N LEU A 85 21.90 -14.74 30.83
CA LEU A 85 20.50 -14.31 30.95
C LEU A 85 20.07 -13.38 29.80
N SER A 86 20.92 -12.47 29.33
CA SER A 86 20.63 -11.64 28.16
C SER A 86 20.60 -12.44 26.86
N ALA A 87 21.48 -13.44 26.72
CA ALA A 87 21.46 -14.35 25.57
C ALA A 87 20.21 -15.24 25.56
N LEU A 88 19.73 -15.69 26.73
CA LEU A 88 18.50 -16.48 26.85
C LEU A 88 17.24 -15.65 26.57
N LEU A 89 17.24 -14.36 26.90
CA LEU A 89 16.12 -13.45 26.64
C LEU A 89 16.01 -13.06 25.14
N ALA A 90 17.13 -13.03 24.42
CA ALA A 90 17.16 -12.74 22.98
C ALA A 90 16.62 -13.90 22.10
N VAL A 91 16.63 -15.14 22.61
CA VAL A 91 16.14 -16.34 21.89
C VAL A 91 14.62 -16.54 22.05
N ALA A 92 13.98 -15.80 22.97
CA ALA A 92 12.54 -15.91 23.24
C ALA A 92 11.67 -14.92 22.45
N ALA A 93 12.25 -14.11 21.56
CA ALA A 93 11.44 -13.29 20.66
C ALA A 93 10.71 -14.23 19.68
N PRO A 94 9.38 -14.35 19.73
CA PRO A 94 8.67 -15.10 18.71
C PRO A 94 8.99 -14.45 17.37
N ALA A 95 9.50 -15.22 16.42
CA ALA A 95 9.42 -14.82 15.03
C ALA A 95 7.92 -14.58 14.78
N ALA A 96 7.53 -13.32 14.59
CA ALA A 96 6.16 -12.97 14.24
C ALA A 96 5.91 -13.52 12.84
N LEU A 97 5.57 -14.81 12.77
CA LEU A 97 5.02 -15.39 11.57
C LEU A 97 3.66 -14.73 11.41
N ALA A 98 3.57 -13.86 10.40
CA ALA A 98 2.33 -13.25 9.96
C ALA A 98 1.27 -14.35 9.85
N GLN A 99 0.29 -14.33 10.76
CA GLN A 99 -0.74 -15.35 10.78
C GLN A 99 -1.67 -15.09 9.60
N ALA A 100 -2.16 -16.15 8.95
CA ALA A 100 -3.21 -15.97 7.95
C ALA A 100 -4.49 -15.47 8.64
N PRO A 101 -5.23 -14.51 8.04
CA PRO A 101 -6.51 -14.06 8.57
C PRO A 101 -7.55 -15.17 8.53
N SER A 102 -8.48 -15.17 9.49
CA SER A 102 -9.63 -16.05 9.46
C SER A 102 -10.73 -15.52 8.51
N ASP A 103 -11.70 -16.38 8.17
CA ASP A 103 -12.90 -15.95 7.42
C ASP A 103 -13.63 -14.83 8.13
N ALA A 104 -13.71 -14.89 9.46
CA ALA A 104 -14.39 -13.89 10.27
C ALA A 104 -13.69 -12.52 10.17
N ASP A 105 -12.35 -12.50 10.26
CA ASP A 105 -11.56 -11.27 10.15
C ASP A 105 -11.79 -10.59 8.79
N ILE A 106 -11.78 -11.36 7.70
CA ILE A 106 -12.00 -10.82 6.36
C ILE A 106 -13.45 -10.40 6.15
N ASN A 107 -14.42 -11.19 6.60
CA ASN A 107 -15.83 -10.81 6.48
C ASN A 107 -16.12 -9.51 7.24
N ARG A 108 -15.48 -9.28 8.39
CA ARG A 108 -15.53 -8.01 9.11
C ARG A 108 -14.99 -6.87 8.26
N LEU A 109 -13.79 -7.02 7.68
CA LEU A 109 -13.22 -6.02 6.77
C LEU A 109 -14.16 -5.71 5.59
N LEU A 110 -14.67 -6.74 4.91
CA LEU A 110 -15.54 -6.58 3.73
C LEU A 110 -16.86 -5.88 4.08
N ALA A 111 -17.41 -6.13 5.26
CA ALA A 111 -18.59 -5.44 5.76
C ALA A 111 -18.28 -3.98 6.08
N ALA A 112 -17.19 -3.72 6.82
CA ALA A 112 -16.75 -2.37 7.18
C ALA A 112 -16.46 -1.50 5.95
N SER A 113 -15.82 -2.07 4.93
CA SER A 113 -15.50 -1.38 3.68
C SER A 113 -16.68 -1.27 2.71
N ARG A 114 -17.87 -1.78 3.08
CA ARG A 114 -19.08 -1.80 2.25
C ARG A 114 -18.87 -2.44 0.87
N ALA A 115 -18.08 -3.52 0.80
CA ALA A 115 -17.70 -4.17 -0.45
C ALA A 115 -18.92 -4.67 -1.27
N GLN A 116 -19.93 -5.20 -0.57
CA GLN A 116 -21.19 -5.62 -1.20
C GLN A 116 -21.92 -4.44 -1.86
N THR A 117 -22.09 -3.33 -1.14
CA THR A 117 -22.73 -2.12 -1.68
C THR A 117 -22.01 -1.59 -2.91
N MET A 118 -20.67 -1.64 -2.90
CA MET A 118 -19.87 -1.24 -4.06
C MET A 118 -20.18 -2.11 -5.28
N LEU A 119 -20.25 -3.45 -5.11
CA LEU A 119 -20.63 -4.37 -6.19
C LEU A 119 -22.05 -4.10 -6.69
N ASP A 120 -23.01 -3.93 -5.76
CA ASP A 120 -24.41 -3.64 -6.09
C ASP A 120 -24.56 -2.32 -6.88
N THR A 121 -23.68 -1.34 -6.64
CA THR A 121 -23.66 -0.06 -7.35
C THR A 121 -23.01 -0.16 -8.75
N MET A 122 -22.04 -1.07 -8.92
CA MET A 122 -21.35 -1.26 -10.19
C MET A 122 -22.15 -2.12 -11.17
N LEU A 123 -22.91 -3.11 -10.68
CA LEU A 123 -23.66 -4.05 -11.52
C LEU A 123 -24.58 -3.37 -12.55
N PRO A 124 -25.44 -2.39 -12.17
CA PRO A 124 -26.31 -1.71 -13.13
C PRO A 124 -25.53 -0.98 -14.24
N GLN A 125 -24.34 -0.47 -13.94
CA GLN A 125 -23.50 0.21 -14.92
C GLN A 125 -22.94 -0.76 -15.95
N ILE A 126 -22.54 -1.97 -15.51
CA ILE A 126 -22.10 -3.05 -16.38
C ILE A 126 -23.25 -3.52 -17.28
N GLU A 127 -24.45 -3.68 -16.70
CA GLU A 127 -25.65 -4.05 -17.45
C GLU A 127 -26.01 -3.00 -18.51
N ALA A 128 -25.97 -1.72 -18.15
CA ALA A 128 -26.25 -0.63 -19.08
C ALA A 128 -25.24 -0.60 -20.24
N LEU A 129 -23.94 -0.82 -19.96
CA LEU A 129 -22.92 -0.90 -21.00
C LEU A 129 -23.18 -2.08 -21.96
N GLN A 130 -23.55 -3.25 -21.42
CA GLN A 130 -23.88 -4.42 -22.23
C GLN A 130 -25.14 -4.16 -23.08
N GLN A 131 -26.18 -3.54 -22.51
CA GLN A 131 -27.40 -3.18 -23.23
C GLN A 131 -27.08 -2.21 -24.38
N GLN A 132 -26.24 -1.21 -24.14
CA GLN A 132 -25.81 -0.26 -25.16
C GLN A 132 -25.05 -0.96 -26.30
N GLN A 133 -24.11 -1.84 -25.98
CA GLN A 133 -23.38 -2.62 -26.98
C GLN A 133 -24.33 -3.50 -27.80
N PHE A 134 -25.30 -4.13 -27.14
CA PHE A 134 -26.29 -4.97 -27.80
C PHE A 134 -27.16 -4.15 -28.76
N ALA A 135 -27.65 -2.99 -28.31
CA ALA A 135 -28.43 -2.07 -29.12
C ALA A 135 -27.66 -1.60 -30.36
N GLN A 136 -26.36 -1.30 -30.23
CA GLN A 136 -25.49 -0.93 -31.34
C GLN A 136 -25.34 -2.06 -32.38
N LEU A 137 -25.19 -3.31 -31.93
CA LEU A 137 -25.07 -4.47 -32.82
C LEU A 137 -26.36 -4.74 -33.59
N THR A 138 -27.52 -4.46 -32.98
CA THR A 138 -28.83 -4.68 -33.61
C THR A 138 -29.34 -3.48 -34.39
N ALA A 139 -28.80 -2.27 -34.17
CA ALA A 139 -29.29 -1.02 -34.78
C ALA A 139 -29.25 -1.03 -36.32
N GLN A 140 -28.33 -1.78 -36.92
CA GLN A 140 -28.19 -1.88 -38.39
C GLN A 140 -28.86 -3.12 -38.98
N ARG A 141 -29.54 -3.93 -38.16
CA ARG A 141 -30.21 -5.15 -38.58
C ARG A 141 -31.70 -4.87 -38.73
N GLN A 142 -32.27 -5.19 -39.89
CA GLN A 142 -33.72 -5.32 -40.02
C GLN A 142 -34.12 -6.64 -39.38
N LEU A 143 -35.00 -6.58 -38.37
CA LEU A 143 -35.42 -7.73 -37.58
C LEU A 143 -36.95 -7.84 -37.66
N ASP A 144 -37.44 -9.04 -37.92
CA ASP A 144 -38.85 -9.40 -37.78
C ASP A 144 -39.25 -9.40 -36.28
N PRO A 145 -40.52 -9.10 -35.92
CA PRO A 145 -41.10 -9.39 -34.61
C PRO A 145 -40.59 -10.66 -33.90
N ASP A 146 -40.52 -11.80 -34.58
CA ASP A 146 -40.07 -13.07 -34.00
C ASP A 146 -38.58 -13.04 -33.62
N GLN A 147 -37.76 -12.41 -34.47
CA GLN A 147 -36.33 -12.23 -34.22
C GLN A 147 -36.09 -11.24 -33.08
N GLN A 148 -36.89 -10.18 -33.01
CA GLN A 148 -36.84 -9.20 -31.92
C GLN A 148 -37.20 -9.85 -30.56
N ALA A 149 -38.23 -10.70 -30.54
CA ALA A 149 -38.60 -11.46 -29.34
C ALA A 149 -37.53 -12.49 -28.91
N GLN A 150 -36.85 -13.14 -29.87
CA GLN A 150 -35.70 -14.00 -29.57
C GLN A 150 -34.53 -13.20 -28.97
N LEU A 151 -34.23 -12.03 -29.54
CA LEU A 151 -33.16 -11.16 -29.04
C LEU A 151 -33.43 -10.65 -27.63
N GLN A 152 -34.65 -10.23 -27.33
CA GLN A 152 -35.04 -9.82 -25.97
C GLN A 152 -34.87 -10.95 -24.97
N ARG A 153 -35.23 -12.20 -25.33
CA ARG A 153 -35.02 -13.37 -24.46
C ARG A 153 -33.53 -13.64 -24.22
N ILE A 154 -32.69 -13.49 -25.23
CA ILE A 154 -31.23 -13.64 -25.09
C ILE A 154 -30.67 -12.55 -24.18
N GLN A 155 -31.09 -11.30 -24.37
CA GLN A 155 -30.67 -10.17 -23.55
C GLN A 155 -31.02 -10.41 -22.08
N GLU A 156 -32.27 -10.79 -21.80
CA GLU A 156 -32.73 -11.05 -20.43
C GLU A 156 -32.00 -12.22 -19.78
N ARG A 157 -31.82 -13.34 -20.52
CA ARG A 157 -31.02 -14.48 -20.03
C ARG A 157 -29.58 -14.06 -19.72
N THR A 158 -28.97 -13.27 -20.58
CA THR A 158 -27.59 -12.80 -20.40
C THR A 158 -27.49 -11.91 -19.17
N ARG A 159 -28.42 -10.97 -19.01
CA ARG A 159 -28.52 -10.09 -17.84
C ARG A 159 -28.63 -10.89 -16.54
N GLN A 160 -29.54 -11.87 -16.48
CA GLN A 160 -29.69 -12.75 -15.31
C GLN A 160 -28.41 -13.56 -15.02
N THR A 161 -27.74 -14.05 -16.07
CA THR A 161 -26.48 -14.80 -15.95
C THR A 161 -25.38 -13.92 -15.36
N VAL A 162 -25.23 -12.69 -15.85
CA VAL A 162 -24.25 -11.72 -15.34
C VAL A 162 -24.55 -11.37 -13.88
N ARG A 163 -25.81 -11.06 -13.53
CA ARG A 163 -26.20 -10.79 -12.14
C ARG A 163 -25.87 -11.93 -11.21
N LYS A 164 -26.15 -13.17 -11.62
CA LYS A 164 -25.85 -14.35 -10.81
C LYS A 164 -24.34 -14.50 -10.63
N ALA A 165 -23.58 -14.51 -11.72
CA ALA A 165 -22.14 -14.73 -11.70
C ALA A 165 -21.37 -13.67 -10.90
N LEU A 166 -21.86 -12.43 -10.89
CA LEU A 166 -21.26 -11.32 -10.17
C LEU A 166 -21.98 -10.99 -8.86
N SER A 167 -22.89 -11.85 -8.42
CA SER A 167 -23.58 -11.66 -7.14
C SER A 167 -22.61 -11.79 -5.97
N TRP A 168 -22.92 -11.12 -4.88
CA TRP A 168 -22.13 -11.20 -3.66
C TRP A 168 -21.94 -12.64 -3.15
N SER A 169 -22.98 -13.49 -3.27
CA SER A 169 -22.90 -14.89 -2.87
C SER A 169 -21.86 -15.69 -3.65
N GLU A 170 -21.70 -15.43 -4.95
CA GLU A 170 -20.73 -16.11 -5.80
C GLU A 170 -19.32 -15.53 -5.64
N LEU A 171 -19.20 -14.20 -5.51
CA LEU A 171 -17.90 -13.53 -5.45
C LEU A 171 -17.26 -13.54 -4.06
N ARG A 172 -18.05 -13.44 -2.98
CA ARG A 172 -17.52 -13.34 -1.61
C ARG A 172 -16.50 -14.45 -1.26
N PRO A 173 -16.75 -15.75 -1.55
CA PRO A 173 -15.78 -16.79 -1.25
C PRO A 173 -14.43 -16.58 -1.95
N MET A 174 -14.46 -16.11 -3.21
CA MET A 174 -13.26 -15.77 -3.97
C MET A 174 -12.52 -14.59 -3.33
N TYR A 175 -13.24 -13.54 -2.91
CA TYR A 175 -12.63 -12.41 -2.19
C TYR A 175 -11.94 -12.88 -0.91
N VAL A 176 -12.63 -13.68 -0.08
CA VAL A 176 -12.07 -14.20 1.17
C VAL A 176 -10.79 -15.00 0.92
N ASP A 177 -10.81 -15.90 -0.04
CA ASP A 177 -9.66 -16.73 -0.41
C ASP A 177 -8.47 -15.88 -0.92
N ILE A 178 -8.72 -14.84 -1.71
CA ILE A 178 -7.68 -13.91 -2.17
C ILE A 178 -7.08 -13.12 -1.01
N TYR A 179 -7.91 -12.61 -0.08
CA TYR A 179 -7.43 -11.86 1.08
C TYR A 179 -6.55 -12.74 1.99
N LYS A 180 -6.95 -14.00 2.23
CA LYS A 180 -6.15 -14.96 3.02
C LYS A 180 -4.75 -15.18 2.49
N ARG A 181 -4.60 -15.20 1.17
CA ARG A 181 -3.30 -15.42 0.52
C ARG A 181 -2.47 -14.15 0.36
N SER A 182 -3.12 -12.98 0.41
CA SER A 182 -2.49 -11.70 0.08
C SER A 182 -2.08 -10.90 1.30
N PHE A 183 -2.79 -11.04 2.42
CA PHE A 183 -2.62 -10.21 3.60
C PHE A 183 -2.39 -11.04 4.86
N SER A 184 -1.67 -10.46 5.82
CA SER A 184 -1.58 -10.99 7.16
C SER A 184 -2.88 -10.71 7.94
N ARG A 185 -3.07 -11.44 9.03
CA ARG A 185 -4.18 -11.21 9.96
C ARG A 185 -4.12 -9.82 10.54
N GLU A 186 -2.92 -9.38 10.91
CA GLU A 186 -2.66 -8.08 11.51
C GLU A 186 -3.07 -6.95 10.55
N ASP A 187 -2.73 -7.08 9.25
CA ASP A 187 -3.12 -6.10 8.23
C ASP A 187 -4.65 -6.05 8.06
N VAL A 188 -5.30 -7.21 7.93
CA VAL A 188 -6.76 -7.27 7.74
C VAL A 188 -7.50 -6.66 8.93
N LEU A 189 -7.05 -6.93 10.16
CA LEU A 189 -7.64 -6.36 11.36
C LEU A 189 -7.47 -4.85 11.44
N ALA A 190 -6.27 -4.34 11.14
CA ALA A 190 -6.01 -2.90 11.13
C ALA A 190 -6.84 -2.18 10.05
N MET A 191 -6.98 -2.79 8.86
CA MET A 191 -7.85 -2.27 7.81
C MET A 191 -9.32 -2.25 8.26
N ALA A 192 -9.79 -3.33 8.89
CA ALA A 192 -11.17 -3.41 9.38
C ALA A 192 -11.44 -2.32 10.43
N GLU A 193 -10.54 -2.15 11.41
CA GLU A 193 -10.65 -1.13 12.44
C GLU A 193 -10.69 0.29 11.84
N PHE A 194 -9.82 0.57 10.85
CA PHE A 194 -9.85 1.84 10.16
C PHE A 194 -11.20 2.08 9.48
N TYR A 195 -11.69 1.12 8.69
CA TYR A 195 -12.96 1.29 7.99
C TYR A 195 -14.15 1.37 8.96
N GLU A 196 -14.12 0.72 10.12
CA GLU A 196 -15.16 0.85 11.15
C GLU A 196 -15.13 2.21 11.86
N SER A 197 -13.99 2.90 11.87
CA SER A 197 -13.87 4.22 12.48
C SER A 197 -14.74 5.28 11.79
N SER A 198 -15.10 6.34 12.53
CA SER A 198 -15.83 7.49 11.97
C SER A 198 -15.08 8.15 10.81
N ALA A 199 -13.74 8.17 10.87
CA ALA A 199 -12.90 8.69 9.80
C ALA A 199 -12.94 7.79 8.56
N GLY A 200 -12.87 6.47 8.72
CA GLY A 200 -12.96 5.51 7.62
C GLY A 200 -14.32 5.53 6.93
N GLN A 201 -15.41 5.57 7.69
CA GLN A 201 -16.76 5.70 7.12
C GLN A 201 -16.95 7.05 6.42
N SER A 202 -16.50 8.16 7.02
CA SER A 202 -16.52 9.50 6.40
C SER A 202 -15.72 9.54 5.09
N LEU A 203 -14.59 8.82 5.01
CA LEU A 203 -13.84 8.68 3.77
C LEU A 203 -14.71 8.00 2.70
N LEU A 204 -15.29 6.83 3.00
CA LEU A 204 -16.16 6.11 2.05
C LEU A 204 -17.33 6.97 1.56
N ASP A 205 -17.94 7.77 2.44
CA ASP A 205 -19.08 8.63 2.10
C ASP A 205 -18.66 9.83 1.24
N LYS A 206 -17.48 10.41 1.49
CA LYS A 206 -17.04 11.65 0.83
C LYS A 206 -16.22 11.44 -0.44
N THR A 207 -15.60 10.28 -0.61
CA THR A 207 -14.78 10.00 -1.81
C THR A 207 -15.55 10.20 -3.13
N PRO A 208 -16.80 9.73 -3.30
CA PRO A 208 -17.53 9.94 -4.56
C PRO A 208 -17.73 11.42 -4.90
N ALA A 209 -18.15 12.22 -3.92
CA ALA A 209 -18.33 13.66 -4.08
C ALA A 209 -17.00 14.38 -4.34
N LEU A 210 -15.93 13.97 -3.64
CA LEU A 210 -14.58 14.50 -3.88
C LEU A 210 -14.13 14.25 -5.32
N THR A 211 -14.30 13.03 -5.84
CA THR A 211 -13.95 12.70 -7.23
C THR A 211 -14.79 13.50 -8.22
N GLN A 212 -16.11 13.64 -7.98
CA GLN A 212 -16.99 14.43 -8.83
C GLN A 212 -16.59 15.91 -8.86
N ASN A 213 -16.30 16.49 -7.70
CA ASN A 213 -15.85 17.88 -7.57
C ASN A 213 -14.51 18.10 -8.28
N LEU A 214 -13.57 17.16 -8.14
CA LEU A 214 -12.28 17.23 -8.80
C LEU A 214 -12.43 17.20 -10.33
N MET A 215 -13.28 16.33 -10.87
CA MET A 215 -13.56 16.29 -12.32
C MET A 215 -14.17 17.61 -12.81
N GLY A 216 -15.09 18.20 -12.04
CA GLY A 216 -15.67 19.51 -12.35
C GLY A 216 -14.62 20.64 -12.37
N ALA A 217 -13.73 20.66 -11.37
CA ALA A 217 -12.65 21.65 -11.29
C ALA A 217 -11.66 21.53 -12.47
N ILE A 218 -11.30 20.29 -12.85
CA ILE A 218 -10.44 20.05 -14.02
C ILE A 218 -11.13 20.56 -15.29
N GLN A 219 -12.42 20.29 -15.48
CA GLN A 219 -13.17 20.80 -16.64
C GLN A 219 -13.16 22.32 -16.70
N GLN A 220 -13.42 23.01 -15.59
CA GLN A 220 -13.37 24.47 -15.51
C GLN A 220 -11.98 25.01 -15.86
N ARG A 221 -10.92 24.33 -15.42
CA ARG A 221 -9.54 24.71 -15.73
C ARG A 221 -9.19 24.54 -17.21
N MET A 222 -9.80 23.57 -17.89
CA MET A 222 -9.60 23.29 -19.31
C MET A 222 -10.34 24.26 -20.24
N LEU A 223 -11.45 24.87 -19.80
CA LEU A 223 -12.27 25.76 -20.65
C LEU A 223 -11.49 26.88 -21.36
N PRO A 224 -10.60 27.64 -20.69
CA PRO A 224 -9.85 28.71 -21.35
C PRO A 224 -8.88 28.17 -22.41
N LEU A 225 -8.28 27.00 -22.18
CA LEU A 225 -7.37 26.38 -23.15
C LEU A 225 -8.09 26.02 -24.46
N PHE A 226 -9.35 25.57 -24.36
CA PHE A 226 -10.16 25.32 -25.55
C PHE A 226 -10.52 26.60 -26.28
N ALA A 227 -10.81 27.70 -25.56
CA ALA A 227 -11.08 28.99 -26.18
C ALA A 227 -9.85 29.56 -26.90
N ASP A 228 -8.66 29.44 -26.30
CA ASP A 228 -7.41 29.86 -26.94
C ASP A 228 -7.11 29.01 -28.19
N LEU A 229 -7.31 27.69 -28.12
CA LEU A 229 -7.17 26.81 -29.27
C LEU A 229 -8.14 27.18 -30.40
N GLN A 230 -9.41 27.49 -30.08
CA GLN A 230 -10.38 27.95 -31.07
C GLN A 230 -9.91 29.25 -31.73
N LYS A 231 -9.42 30.21 -30.95
CA LYS A 231 -8.89 31.48 -31.45
C LYS A 231 -7.68 31.27 -32.36
N ASP A 232 -6.79 30.34 -32.04
CA ASP A 232 -5.63 30.04 -32.88
C ASP A 232 -6.02 29.31 -34.17
N LEU A 233 -7.00 28.41 -34.11
CA LEU A 233 -7.58 27.78 -35.31
C LEU A 233 -8.25 28.81 -36.23
N GLU A 234 -9.01 29.76 -35.68
CA GLU A 234 -9.62 30.85 -36.45
C GLU A 234 -8.58 31.71 -37.17
N LYS A 235 -7.44 32.00 -36.54
CA LYS A 235 -6.34 32.71 -37.20
C LYS A 235 -5.81 31.92 -38.40
N ILE A 236 -5.54 30.63 -38.24
CA ILE A 236 -4.99 29.80 -39.31
C ILE A 236 -5.95 29.69 -40.50
N VAL A 237 -7.26 29.57 -40.25
CA VAL A 237 -8.27 29.46 -41.31
C VAL A 237 -8.49 30.79 -42.03
N ASN A 238 -8.37 31.92 -41.33
CA ASN A 238 -8.60 33.25 -41.89
C ASN A 238 -7.34 33.93 -42.44
N GLU A 239 -6.16 33.37 -42.18
CA GLU A 239 -4.90 33.86 -42.76
C GLU A 239 -4.72 33.24 -44.17
N PRO A 240 -4.71 34.05 -45.25
CA PRO A 240 -4.61 33.52 -46.61
C PRO A 240 -3.27 32.80 -46.80
N ALA A 241 -3.32 31.60 -47.39
CA ALA A 241 -2.14 30.77 -47.63
C ALA A 241 -1.01 31.58 -48.30
N PRO A 242 0.24 31.54 -47.80
CA PRO A 242 1.34 32.26 -48.41
C PRO A 242 1.52 31.75 -49.84
N ALA A 243 1.49 32.68 -50.80
CA ALA A 243 1.67 32.38 -52.21
C ALA A 243 2.99 31.60 -52.40
N LYS A 244 2.89 30.35 -52.89
CA LYS A 244 4.05 29.57 -53.34
C LYS A 244 4.78 30.38 -54.41
N LYS A 245 5.99 30.84 -54.10
CA LYS A 245 6.87 31.45 -55.10
C LYS A 245 7.35 30.37 -56.09
N PRO A 246 7.40 30.69 -57.40
CA PRO A 246 7.80 29.77 -58.46
C PRO A 246 9.28 29.37 -58.38
#